data_AF-A0A7X8F046-F1
#
_entry.id   AF-A0A7X8F046-F1
#
_cell.length_a   1.000
_cell.length_b   1.000
_cell.length_c   1.000
_cell.angle_alpha   90.00
_cell.angle_beta   90.00
_cell.angle_gamma   90.00
#
_symmetry.space_group_name_H-M   'P 1'
#
loop_
_entity.id
_entity.type
_entity.pdbx_description
1 polymer ?
#
loop_
_entity_poly.entity_id
_entity_poly.type
_entity_poly.pdbx_seq_one_letter_code
_entity_poly.pdbx_strand_id
1 'polypeptide(L)'
;TLDALAERLGVAIRRKAFNALTAEARVGQNKLILLKPQQYMNRSGHAVATAAGYYKIPPQEIIVVLDDMALPIGQIRLRAKGSAGGHNGLKDIIARLGTDAFARLRVGIDSDGSRDAADYVLSRFEPQQRPIIEQTIARCVDALLCWAEQGIETAMNRFNSRPETTGTNEVQTKRDDVSRDKSE
;
A
#
# COMPACT_ATOMS: atom_id res chain seq x y z
N THR A 1 2.12 7.57 -3.51
CA THR A 1 1.19 6.72 -4.28
C THR A 1 0.04 7.48 -4.91
N LEU A 2 -0.88 8.07 -4.13
CA LEU A 2 -2.08 8.69 -4.73
C LEU A 2 -1.76 9.86 -5.68
N ASP A 3 -0.71 10.62 -5.38
CA ASP A 3 -0.24 11.70 -6.28
C ASP A 3 0.29 11.13 -7.62
N ALA A 4 1.04 10.02 -7.59
CA ALA A 4 1.51 9.34 -8.80
C ALA A 4 0.35 8.73 -9.61
N LEU A 5 -0.70 8.23 -8.94
CA LEU A 5 -1.93 7.81 -9.64
C LEU A 5 -2.61 9.00 -10.31
N ALA A 6 -2.74 10.13 -9.61
CA ALA A 6 -3.34 11.34 -10.16
C ALA A 6 -2.56 11.85 -11.39
N GLU A 7 -1.23 11.88 -11.30
CA GLU A 7 -0.35 12.21 -12.41
C GLU A 7 -0.55 11.26 -13.61
N ARG A 8 -0.56 9.95 -13.37
CA ARG A 8 -0.82 8.94 -14.41
C ARG A 8 -2.17 9.13 -15.10
N LEU A 9 -3.17 9.63 -14.37
CA LEU A 9 -4.52 9.91 -14.88
C LEU A 9 -4.68 11.33 -15.44
N GLY A 10 -3.63 12.14 -15.45
CA GLY A 10 -3.66 13.52 -15.96
C GLY A 10 -4.51 14.47 -15.11
N VAL A 11 -4.68 14.19 -13.82
CA VAL A 11 -5.49 15.01 -12.90
C VAL A 11 -4.66 15.53 -11.73
N ALA A 12 -5.12 16.62 -11.11
CA ALA A 12 -4.49 17.19 -9.93
C ALA A 12 -5.42 17.16 -8.72
N ILE A 13 -4.96 16.60 -7.59
CA ILE A 13 -5.73 16.51 -6.34
C ILE A 13 -5.69 17.86 -5.61
N ARG A 14 -6.57 18.79 -5.99
CA ARG A 14 -6.58 20.17 -5.50
C ARG A 14 -7.92 20.64 -4.93
N ARG A 15 -9.03 19.98 -5.28
CA ARG A 15 -10.36 20.42 -4.85
C ARG A 15 -10.55 20.10 -3.37
N LYS A 16 -10.84 21.12 -2.56
CA LYS A 16 -11.14 20.96 -1.13
C LYS A 16 -12.60 20.58 -0.94
N ALA A 17 -12.86 19.41 -0.36
CA ALA A 17 -14.18 18.94 0.02
C ALA A 17 -14.06 17.85 1.08
N PHE A 18 -15.08 17.65 1.92
CA PHE A 18 -15.12 16.56 2.92
C PHE A 18 -13.93 16.53 3.89
N ASN A 19 -13.33 17.70 4.20
CA ASN A 19 -12.07 17.79 4.95
C ASN A 19 -10.89 17.02 4.31
N ALA A 20 -10.91 16.94 2.98
CA ALA A 20 -9.92 16.28 2.15
C ALA A 20 -9.56 17.14 0.93
N LEU A 21 -8.41 16.83 0.31
CA LEU A 21 -8.14 17.17 -1.08
C LEU A 21 -8.69 16.06 -1.96
N THR A 22 -9.35 16.45 -3.05
CA THR A 22 -10.04 15.55 -3.95
C THR A 22 -9.70 15.81 -5.41
N ALA A 23 -9.85 14.78 -6.23
CA ALA A 23 -9.93 14.88 -7.67
C ALA A 23 -10.90 13.82 -8.19
N GLU A 24 -11.57 14.13 -9.29
CA GLU A 24 -12.30 13.12 -10.06
C GLU A 24 -11.42 12.69 -11.23
N ALA A 25 -11.39 11.39 -11.50
CA ALA A 25 -10.65 10.82 -12.62
C ALA A 25 -11.49 9.73 -13.30
N ARG A 26 -11.01 9.23 -14.44
CA ARG A 26 -11.62 8.10 -15.15
C ARG A 26 -10.58 7.05 -15.48
N VAL A 27 -10.97 5.78 -15.36
CA VAL A 27 -10.22 4.62 -15.81
C VAL A 27 -11.20 3.73 -16.57
N GLY A 28 -11.00 3.59 -17.88
CA GLY A 28 -12.01 3.00 -18.76
C GLY A 28 -13.35 3.73 -18.64
N GLN A 29 -14.40 2.99 -18.28
CA GLN A 29 -15.75 3.53 -18.02
C GLN A 29 -15.98 3.91 -16.55
N ASN A 30 -15.03 3.60 -15.66
CA ASN A 30 -15.20 3.79 -14.23
C ASN A 30 -14.79 5.20 -13.82
N LYS A 31 -15.67 5.88 -13.08
CA LYS A 31 -15.38 7.16 -12.45
C LYS A 31 -14.72 6.90 -11.09
N LEU A 32 -13.55 7.51 -10.87
CA LEU A 32 -12.82 7.44 -9.60
C LEU A 32 -12.90 8.78 -8.87
N ILE A 33 -13.01 8.70 -7.54
CA ILE A 33 -12.82 9.83 -6.63
C ILE A 33 -11.52 9.58 -5.87
N LEU A 34 -10.49 10.37 -6.17
CA LEU A 34 -9.25 10.39 -5.39
C LEU A 34 -9.49 11.27 -4.16
N LEU A 35 -9.15 10.77 -2.98
CA LEU A 35 -9.41 11.45 -1.70
C LEU A 35 -8.20 11.37 -0.77
N LYS A 36 -7.64 12.53 -0.40
CA LYS A 36 -6.57 12.69 0.59
C LYS A 36 -7.11 13.43 1.81
N PRO A 37 -7.48 12.74 2.90
CA PRO A 37 -7.86 13.40 4.15
C PRO A 37 -6.77 14.40 4.57
N GLN A 38 -7.16 15.56 5.08
CA GLN A 38 -6.24 16.63 5.49
C GLN A 38 -6.14 16.79 7.02
N GLN A 39 -6.80 15.91 7.78
CA GLN A 39 -6.75 15.86 9.23
C GLN A 39 -5.67 14.88 9.72
N TYR A 40 -5.51 14.77 11.04
CA TYR A 40 -4.68 13.74 11.65
C TYR A 40 -5.10 12.33 11.23
N MET A 41 -4.14 11.41 11.18
CA MET A 41 -4.38 10.05 10.68
C MET A 41 -5.50 9.31 11.43
N ASN A 42 -5.66 9.56 12.73
CA ASN A 42 -6.74 9.01 13.56
C ASN A 42 -8.12 9.63 13.32
N ARG A 43 -8.27 10.54 12.34
CA ARG A 43 -9.53 11.18 11.94
C ARG A 43 -9.83 11.02 10.44
N SER A 44 -9.11 10.12 9.75
CA SER A 44 -9.27 9.89 8.31
C SER A 44 -10.65 9.35 7.91
N GLY A 45 -11.31 8.61 8.79
CA GLY A 45 -12.61 7.99 8.57
C GLY A 45 -13.73 8.99 8.38
N HIS A 46 -13.68 10.16 9.02
CA HIS A 46 -14.71 11.18 8.85
C HIS A 46 -14.76 11.68 7.40
N ALA A 47 -13.60 11.96 6.79
CA ALA A 47 -13.51 12.39 5.40
C ALA A 47 -14.00 11.29 4.44
N VAL A 48 -13.56 10.05 4.66
CA VAL A 48 -13.94 8.88 3.84
C VAL A 48 -15.44 8.62 3.91
N ALA A 49 -16.03 8.54 5.11
CA ALA A 49 -17.45 8.26 5.28
C ALA A 49 -18.34 9.38 4.74
N THR A 50 -17.93 10.64 4.92
CA THR A 50 -18.68 11.79 4.37
C THR A 50 -18.69 11.76 2.84
N ALA A 51 -17.54 11.52 2.21
CA ALA A 51 -17.45 11.41 0.76
C ALA A 51 -18.24 10.20 0.23
N ALA A 52 -18.11 9.03 0.87
CA ALA A 52 -18.85 7.83 0.50
C ALA A 52 -20.37 8.05 0.57
N GLY A 53 -20.87 8.67 1.64
CA GLY A 53 -22.29 9.03 1.77
C GLY A 53 -22.76 10.03 0.72
N TYR A 54 -21.96 11.06 0.43
CA TYR A 54 -22.29 12.07 -0.57
C TYR A 54 -22.39 11.50 -1.99
N TYR A 55 -21.41 10.69 -2.39
CA TYR A 55 -21.36 10.06 -3.72
C TYR A 55 -22.16 8.74 -3.80
N LYS A 56 -22.74 8.29 -2.67
CA LYS A 56 -23.45 7.00 -2.54
C LYS A 56 -22.58 5.79 -2.92
N ILE A 57 -21.30 5.84 -2.56
CA ILE A 57 -20.33 4.79 -2.84
C ILE A 57 -20.41 3.71 -1.74
N PRO A 58 -20.70 2.44 -2.07
CA PRO A 58 -20.70 1.36 -1.09
C PRO A 58 -19.26 1.01 -0.66
N PRO A 59 -19.03 0.48 0.56
CA PRO A 59 -17.69 0.14 1.04
C PRO A 59 -16.88 -0.79 0.11
N GLN A 60 -17.54 -1.66 -0.63
CA GLN A 60 -16.92 -2.60 -1.57
C GLN A 60 -16.25 -1.90 -2.77
N GLU A 61 -16.66 -0.67 -3.08
CA GLU A 61 -16.08 0.17 -4.13
C GLU A 61 -15.01 1.14 -3.58
N ILE A 62 -14.62 0.99 -2.31
CA ILE A 62 -13.59 1.79 -1.67
C ILE A 62 -12.30 0.96 -1.56
N ILE A 63 -11.18 1.58 -1.96
CA ILE A 63 -9.83 1.07 -1.66
C ILE A 63 -9.03 2.08 -0.85
N VAL A 64 -8.42 1.63 0.24
CA VAL A 64 -7.55 2.45 1.09
C VAL A 64 -6.09 2.07 0.86
N VAL A 65 -5.24 3.05 0.53
CA VAL A 65 -3.79 2.86 0.45
C VAL A 65 -3.17 3.26 1.78
N LEU A 66 -2.35 2.39 2.36
CA LEU A 66 -1.67 2.63 3.63
C LEU A 66 -0.26 2.05 3.64
N ASP A 67 0.59 2.63 4.48
CA ASP A 67 1.86 2.05 4.89
C ASP A 67 1.67 0.88 5.88
N ASP A 68 2.61 -0.06 5.85
CA ASP A 68 2.57 -1.27 6.64
C ASP A 68 3.97 -1.72 7.06
N MET A 69 4.27 -1.56 8.35
CA MET A 69 5.57 -1.93 8.93
C MET A 69 5.80 -3.44 8.97
N ALA A 70 4.73 -4.26 8.89
CA ALA A 70 4.87 -5.71 8.87
C ALA A 70 5.27 -6.26 7.48
N LEU A 71 5.32 -5.40 6.46
CA LEU A 71 5.73 -5.76 5.12
C LEU A 71 7.09 -5.13 4.80
N PRO A 72 8.04 -5.90 4.26
CA PRO A 72 9.33 -5.36 3.83
C PRO A 72 9.16 -4.24 2.80
N ILE A 73 10.09 -3.28 2.79
CA ILE A 73 10.19 -2.26 1.73
C ILE A 73 10.20 -2.95 0.36
N GLY A 74 9.48 -2.38 -0.60
CA GLY A 74 9.33 -3.00 -1.93
C GLY A 74 8.08 -3.86 -2.09
N GLN A 75 7.53 -4.38 -0.99
CA GLN A 75 6.39 -5.29 -1.04
C GLN A 75 5.07 -4.52 -0.98
N ILE A 76 4.10 -5.00 -1.73
CA ILE A 76 2.72 -4.53 -1.66
C ILE A 76 1.80 -5.71 -1.43
N ARG A 77 0.69 -5.47 -0.75
CA ARG A 77 -0.32 -6.49 -0.48
C ARG A 77 -1.71 -5.91 -0.56
N LEU A 78 -2.50 -6.41 -1.51
CA LEU A 78 -3.92 -6.15 -1.63
C LEU A 78 -4.71 -7.11 -0.73
N ARG A 79 -5.74 -6.58 -0.07
CA ARG A 79 -6.74 -7.36 0.69
C ARG A 79 -8.12 -6.80 0.41
N ALA A 80 -9.11 -7.68 0.24
CA ALA A 80 -10.50 -7.26 0.02
C ALA A 80 -11.20 -6.78 1.31
N LYS A 81 -10.73 -7.22 2.49
CA LYS A 81 -11.26 -6.86 3.82
C LYS A 81 -10.28 -7.24 4.94
N GLY A 82 -10.63 -7.00 6.20
CA GLY A 82 -9.86 -7.38 7.39
C GLY A 82 -9.75 -6.30 8.48
N SER A 83 -9.14 -6.64 9.62
CA SER A 83 -9.01 -5.73 10.75
C SER A 83 -8.03 -4.57 10.52
N ALA A 84 -8.03 -3.58 11.41
CA ALA A 84 -7.11 -2.43 11.33
C ALA A 84 -5.63 -2.79 11.52
N GLY A 85 -5.32 -3.95 12.14
CA GLY A 85 -3.93 -4.37 12.37
C GLY A 85 -3.07 -3.34 13.12
N GLY A 86 -3.66 -2.61 14.08
CA GLY A 86 -2.98 -1.54 14.83
C GLY A 86 -2.91 -0.18 14.11
N HIS A 87 -3.29 -0.10 12.83
CA HIS A 87 -3.24 1.15 12.07
C HIS A 87 -4.37 2.11 12.46
N ASN A 88 -4.03 3.25 13.09
CA ASN A 88 -5.00 4.23 13.61
C ASN A 88 -5.96 4.79 12.54
N GLY A 89 -5.46 5.04 11.33
CA GLY A 89 -6.27 5.42 10.17
C GLY A 89 -7.33 4.41 9.77
N LEU A 90 -6.94 3.15 9.57
CA LEU A 90 -7.90 2.08 9.29
C LEU A 90 -8.90 1.88 10.43
N LYS A 91 -8.46 2.00 11.69
CA LYS A 91 -9.36 1.90 12.85
C LYS A 91 -10.48 2.94 12.78
N ASP A 92 -10.15 4.20 12.48
CA ASP A 92 -11.15 5.26 12.35
C ASP A 92 -12.02 5.06 11.09
N ILE A 93 -11.45 4.66 9.95
CA ILE A 93 -12.24 4.37 8.74
C ILE A 93 -13.26 3.25 8.99
N ILE A 94 -12.84 2.14 9.59
CA ILE A 94 -13.73 1.01 9.94
C ILE A 94 -14.84 1.49 10.87
N ALA A 95 -14.50 2.25 11.91
CA ALA A 95 -15.48 2.76 12.87
C ALA A 95 -16.52 3.69 12.21
N ARG A 96 -16.12 4.50 11.23
CA ARG A 96 -17.00 5.47 10.55
C ARG A 96 -17.82 4.87 9.42
N LEU A 97 -17.28 3.88 8.72
CA LEU A 97 -18.02 3.13 7.70
C LEU A 97 -18.90 2.03 8.31
N GLY A 98 -18.66 1.64 9.57
CA GLY A 98 -19.40 0.58 10.25
C GLY A 98 -19.06 -0.83 9.76
N THR A 99 -17.99 -0.98 8.97
CA THR A 99 -17.59 -2.26 8.38
C THR A 99 -16.11 -2.24 8.03
N ASP A 100 -15.51 -3.43 7.96
CA ASP A 100 -14.15 -3.66 7.47
C ASP A 100 -14.12 -4.25 6.04
N ALA A 101 -15.29 -4.37 5.41
CA ALA A 101 -15.51 -4.94 4.09
C ALA A 101 -15.20 -3.96 2.94
N PHE A 102 -14.02 -3.35 3.00
CA PHE A 102 -13.46 -2.51 1.94
C PHE A 102 -12.02 -2.93 1.62
N ALA A 103 -11.64 -2.71 0.36
CA ALA A 103 -10.34 -3.10 -0.13
C ALA A 103 -9.23 -2.24 0.47
N ARG A 104 -8.03 -2.79 0.56
CA ARG A 104 -6.85 -2.06 1.00
C ARG A 104 -5.61 -2.48 0.24
N LEU A 105 -4.78 -1.52 -0.11
CA LEU A 105 -3.45 -1.70 -0.66
C LEU A 105 -2.45 -1.33 0.44
N ARG A 106 -1.82 -2.34 1.03
CA ARG A 106 -0.77 -2.19 2.04
C ARG A 106 0.56 -2.05 1.32
N VAL A 107 1.33 -1.04 1.67
CA VAL A 107 2.64 -0.72 1.10
C VAL A 107 3.69 -0.93 2.18
N GLY A 108 4.60 -1.87 1.95
CA GLY A 108 5.64 -2.22 2.91
C GLY A 108 6.61 -1.08 3.10
N ILE A 109 6.79 -0.71 4.37
CA ILE A 109 7.78 0.27 4.81
C ILE A 109 8.84 -0.33 5.72
N ASP A 110 8.77 -1.65 5.96
CA ASP A 110 9.62 -2.38 6.89
C ASP A 110 9.47 -1.88 8.34
N SER A 111 10.22 -2.50 9.25
CA SER A 111 10.39 -2.01 10.62
C SER A 111 11.82 -2.29 11.06
N ASP A 112 12.46 -1.32 11.71
CA ASP A 112 13.74 -1.57 12.35
C ASP A 112 13.60 -2.21 13.75
N GLY A 113 12.36 -2.41 14.23
CA GLY A 113 12.04 -3.02 15.52
C GLY A 113 12.54 -2.25 16.75
N SER A 114 13.20 -1.10 16.56
CA SER A 114 13.93 -0.37 17.59
C SER A 114 13.29 0.98 17.91
N ARG A 115 12.70 1.63 16.91
CA ARG A 115 11.98 2.90 17.08
C ARG A 115 10.52 2.67 17.47
N ASP A 116 9.94 3.66 18.15
CA ASP A 116 8.49 3.72 18.30
C ASP A 116 7.83 3.76 16.92
N ALA A 117 6.70 3.07 16.80
CA ALA A 117 5.96 2.95 15.55
C ALA A 117 5.59 4.32 14.95
N ALA A 118 5.18 5.29 15.77
CA ALA A 118 4.80 6.61 15.30
C ALA A 118 6.02 7.38 14.77
N ASP A 119 7.16 7.26 15.42
CA ASP A 119 8.39 7.92 14.98
C ASP A 119 8.94 7.30 13.69
N TYR A 120 8.83 5.98 13.55
CA TYR A 120 9.30 5.27 12.36
C TYR A 120 8.52 5.70 11.11
N VAL A 121 7.18 5.70 11.15
CA VAL A 121 6.33 6.04 9.99
C VAL A 121 6.44 7.50 9.56
N LEU A 122 6.86 8.39 10.48
CA LEU A 122 7.07 9.82 10.20
C LEU A 122 8.49 10.11 9.67
N SER A 123 9.40 9.13 9.71
CA SER A 123 10.78 9.31 9.25
C SER A 123 10.89 9.30 7.72
N ARG A 124 11.94 9.93 7.19
CA ARG A 124 12.21 9.94 5.74
C ARG A 124 12.94 8.66 5.35
N PHE A 125 12.61 8.12 4.18
CA PHE A 125 13.38 7.04 3.57
C PHE A 125 14.83 7.47 3.28
N GLU A 126 15.75 6.54 3.47
CA GLU A 126 17.16 6.70 3.16
C GLU A 126 17.38 6.82 1.64
N PRO A 127 18.46 7.49 1.19
CA PRO A 127 18.75 7.63 -0.24
C PRO A 127 18.77 6.30 -1.01
N GLN A 128 19.28 5.24 -0.38
CA GLN A 128 19.39 3.89 -0.94
C GLN A 128 18.03 3.21 -1.12
N GLN A 129 17.02 3.61 -0.33
CA GLN A 129 15.67 3.07 -0.41
C GLN A 129 14.85 3.73 -1.51
N ARG A 130 15.23 4.93 -1.96
CA ARG A 130 14.44 5.71 -2.94
C ARG A 130 14.13 4.96 -4.23
N PRO A 131 15.08 4.29 -4.91
CA PRO A 131 14.78 3.56 -6.14
C PRO A 131 13.74 2.45 -5.92
N ILE A 132 13.82 1.76 -4.77
CA ILE A 132 12.89 0.70 -4.41
C ILE A 132 11.50 1.30 -4.16
N ILE A 133 11.42 2.44 -3.45
CA ILE A 133 10.16 3.15 -3.19
C ILE A 133 9.51 3.66 -4.48
N GLU A 134 10.29 4.23 -5.41
CA GLU A 134 9.79 4.70 -6.70
C GLU A 134 9.20 3.54 -7.53
N GLN A 135 9.90 2.41 -7.63
CA GLN A 135 9.39 1.20 -8.27
C GLN A 135 8.13 0.67 -7.56
N THR A 136 8.11 0.72 -6.23
CA THR A 136 6.96 0.30 -5.42
C THR A 136 5.75 1.17 -5.70
N ILE A 137 5.94 2.49 -5.80
CA ILE A 137 4.87 3.44 -6.11
C ILE A 137 4.33 3.18 -7.51
N ALA A 138 5.18 2.95 -8.52
CA ALA A 138 4.74 2.59 -9.86
C ALA A 138 3.89 1.30 -9.84
N ARG A 139 4.36 0.27 -9.13
CA ARG A 139 3.62 -0.98 -8.95
C ARG A 139 2.28 -0.80 -8.22
N CYS A 140 2.23 0.10 -7.23
CA CYS A 140 0.98 0.46 -6.56
C CYS A 140 -0.01 1.11 -7.52
N VAL A 141 0.46 2.01 -8.40
CA VAL A 141 -0.38 2.66 -9.41
C VAL A 141 -0.97 1.61 -10.35
N ASP A 142 -0.15 0.69 -10.85
CA ASP A 142 -0.63 -0.40 -11.72
C ASP A 142 -1.64 -1.31 -11.01
N ALA A 143 -1.43 -1.59 -9.72
CA ALA A 143 -2.37 -2.36 -8.91
C ALA A 143 -3.72 -1.65 -8.71
N LEU A 144 -3.71 -0.33 -8.49
CA LEU A 144 -4.92 0.49 -8.34
C LEU A 144 -5.70 0.59 -9.66
N LEU A 145 -5.00 0.74 -10.78
CA LEU A 145 -5.63 0.73 -12.11
C LEU A 145 -6.27 -0.63 -12.41
N CYS A 146 -5.54 -1.72 -12.14
CA CYS A 146 -6.08 -3.07 -12.29
C CYS A 146 -7.30 -3.31 -11.40
N TRP A 147 -7.27 -2.87 -10.14
CA TRP A 147 -8.43 -2.94 -9.25
C TRP A 147 -9.62 -2.15 -9.81
N ALA A 148 -9.38 -0.93 -10.30
CA ALA A 148 -10.42 -0.07 -10.84
C ALA A 148 -11.06 -0.64 -12.11
N GLU A 149 -10.32 -1.38 -12.94
CA GLU A 149 -10.85 -1.95 -14.20
C GLU A 149 -11.38 -3.37 -14.06
N GLN A 150 -10.70 -4.20 -13.27
CA GLN A 150 -10.84 -5.66 -13.28
C GLN A 150 -11.22 -6.25 -11.91
N GLY A 151 -11.39 -5.40 -10.90
CA GLY A 151 -11.81 -5.78 -9.57
C GLY A 151 -10.69 -6.30 -8.66
N ILE A 152 -11.05 -6.50 -7.38
CA ILE A 152 -10.09 -6.81 -6.32
C ILE A 152 -9.46 -8.20 -6.44
N GLU A 153 -10.19 -9.20 -6.93
CA GLU A 153 -9.67 -10.57 -7.05
C GLU A 153 -8.54 -10.64 -8.08
N THR A 154 -8.76 -10.07 -9.26
CA THR A 154 -7.77 -9.98 -10.33
C THR A 154 -6.53 -9.20 -9.86
N ALA A 155 -6.74 -8.05 -9.21
CA ALA A 155 -5.65 -7.25 -8.69
C ALA A 155 -4.85 -8.01 -7.61
N MET A 156 -5.52 -8.72 -6.70
CA MET A 156 -4.84 -9.56 -5.70
C MET A 156 -4.00 -10.65 -6.35
N ASN A 157 -4.55 -11.39 -7.31
CA ASN A 157 -3.85 -12.49 -7.97
C ASN A 157 -2.60 -12.01 -8.72
N ARG A 158 -2.67 -10.84 -9.34
CA ARG A 158 -1.56 -10.28 -10.12
C ARG A 158 -0.48 -9.61 -9.26
N PHE A 159 -0.87 -8.94 -8.17
CA PHE A 159 0.04 -8.05 -7.44
C PHE A 159 0.45 -8.55 -6.04
N ASN A 160 -0.18 -9.59 -5.48
CA ASN A 160 0.24 -10.15 -4.19
C ASN A 160 1.46 -11.08 -4.29
N SER A 161 1.81 -11.56 -5.48
CA SER A 161 3.02 -12.35 -5.70
C SER A 161 4.27 -11.49 -5.51
N ARG A 162 5.35 -12.06 -4.95
CA ARG A 162 6.64 -11.37 -4.92
C ARG A 162 7.14 -11.15 -6.36
N PRO A 163 7.67 -9.97 -6.71
CA PRO A 163 8.50 -9.88 -7.91
C PRO A 163 9.67 -10.85 -7.72
N GLU A 164 9.92 -11.71 -8.71
CA GLU A 164 11.02 -12.66 -8.63
C GLU A 164 12.32 -11.90 -8.36
N THR A 165 12.95 -12.22 -7.22
CA THR A 165 14.26 -11.68 -6.89
C THR A 165 15.24 -12.40 -7.79
N THR A 166 15.80 -11.73 -8.79
CA THR A 166 16.92 -12.26 -9.56
C THR A 166 18.06 -12.55 -8.57
N GLY A 167 18.28 -13.82 -8.28
CA GLY A 167 19.16 -14.29 -7.22
C GLY A 167 20.58 -13.79 -7.43
N THR A 168 21.13 -13.10 -6.43
CA THR A 168 22.56 -12.89 -6.30
C THR A 168 23.13 -14.19 -5.75
N ASN A 169 23.89 -14.93 -6.57
CA ASN A 169 24.58 -16.15 -6.16
C ASN A 169 25.49 -15.85 -4.95
N GLU A 170 25.17 -16.46 -3.80
CA GLU A 170 26.08 -16.54 -2.68
C GLU A 170 27.27 -17.43 -3.06
N VAL A 171 28.47 -16.85 -2.95
CA VAL A 171 29.75 -17.55 -3.12
C VAL A 171 29.88 -18.59 -2.03
N GLN A 172 29.76 -19.86 -2.40
CA GLN A 172 29.97 -20.98 -1.49
C GLN A 172 31.47 -21.16 -1.25
N THR A 173 31.97 -20.55 -0.18
CA THR A 173 33.30 -20.84 0.35
C THR A 173 33.17 -22.02 1.32
N LYS A 174 33.53 -23.22 0.90
CA LYS A 174 33.81 -24.33 1.84
C LYS A 174 35.32 -24.51 1.96
N ARG A 175 35.83 -24.09 3.11
CA ARG A 175 37.09 -24.56 3.71
C ARG A 175 36.84 -25.90 4.42
N ASP A 176 37.92 -26.67 4.46
CA ASP A 176 38.25 -27.73 5.40
C ASP A 176 37.53 -29.08 5.26
N ASP A 177 38.23 -30.02 4.62
CA ASP A 177 38.23 -31.41 5.11
C ASP A 177 39.68 -31.91 5.23
N VAL A 178 40.17 -31.87 6.46
CA VAL A 178 41.39 -32.53 6.90
C VAL A 178 40.97 -33.83 7.57
N SER A 179 41.50 -34.94 7.03
CA SER A 179 41.97 -36.15 7.72
C SER A 179 41.22 -37.49 7.52
N ARG A 180 42.07 -38.48 7.17
CA ARG A 180 42.08 -39.92 7.54
C ARG A 180 41.22 -40.91 6.74
N ASP A 181 41.90 -41.71 5.92
CA ASP A 181 42.10 -43.17 6.07
C ASP A 181 43.19 -43.62 5.08
N LYS A 182 44.39 -44.13 5.45
CA LYS A 182 44.81 -45.49 5.87
C LYS A 182 44.29 -46.68 5.01
N SER A 183 45.25 -47.55 4.65
CA SER A 183 45.17 -48.91 4.04
C SER A 183 44.68 -48.96 2.58
N GLU A 184 45.36 -49.55 1.60
CA GLU A 184 46.40 -50.60 1.50
C GLU A 184 47.50 -50.23 0.48
#